data_AF-A0AAV8VNI6-F1
#
_entry.id   AF-A0AAV8VNI6-F1
#
_cell.length_a   1.000
_cell.length_b   1.000
_cell.length_c   1.000
_cell.angle_alpha   90.00
_cell.angle_beta   90.00
_cell.angle_gamma   90.00
#
_symmetry.space_group_name_H-M   'P 1'
#
loop_
_entity.id
_entity.type
_entity.pdbx_description
1 polymer ?
#
loop_
_entity_poly.entity_id
_entity_poly.type
_entity_poly.pdbx_seq_one_letter_code
_entity_poly.pdbx_strand_id
1 'polypeptide(L)'
;MNKCALKLPKESDNTLQFKYFSYKEKVPFAIYADLESILEPLSSFKLYRNHDCISWFISELKDIAFNVNSILKNSKEMETLSFEQEINYETATHCHICNKPFTSNDIKVRDHCHLTSKYRGAAHQDCNLNYQNSFNIPVVFHNLSRYDSNFIMKQLATGFAGPIRLLPVNKEKYISFTKIVEGTEVQLRFIDSYRFMSSNLDKLTSYLEDEKKTIVRV
;
A
#
# COMPACT_ATOMS: atom_id res chain seq x y z
N MET A 1 10.91 -33.86 -22.74
CA MET A 1 10.30 -34.27 -21.45
C MET A 1 10.38 -33.09 -20.49
N ASN A 2 9.23 -32.57 -20.06
CA ASN A 2 9.12 -31.37 -19.21
C ASN A 2 9.64 -31.64 -17.79
N LYS A 3 10.65 -30.88 -17.35
CA LYS A 3 11.21 -30.91 -15.98
C LYS A 3 10.41 -30.07 -14.97
N CYS A 4 9.13 -29.82 -15.23
CA CYS A 4 8.26 -29.02 -14.36
C CYS A 4 7.07 -29.86 -13.89
N ALA A 5 7.35 -30.90 -13.11
CA ALA A 5 6.31 -31.66 -12.44
C ALA A 5 5.85 -30.88 -11.20
N LEU A 6 4.59 -30.44 -11.19
CA LEU A 6 3.93 -29.92 -10.00
C LEU A 6 3.93 -31.01 -8.91
N LYS A 7 4.74 -30.82 -7.86
CA LYS A 7 4.69 -31.65 -6.66
C LYS A 7 3.64 -31.07 -5.72
N LEU A 8 2.54 -31.80 -5.56
CA LEU A 8 1.53 -31.45 -4.56
C LEU A 8 2.09 -31.68 -3.14
N PRO A 9 1.67 -30.88 -2.15
CA PRO A 9 2.07 -31.10 -0.76
C PRO A 9 1.57 -32.46 -0.25
N LYS A 10 2.33 -33.07 0.66
CA LYS A 10 1.91 -34.31 1.35
C LYS A 10 0.79 -33.99 2.34
N GLU A 11 -0.02 -34.98 2.72
CA GLU A 11 -1.11 -34.78 3.71
C GLU A 11 -0.61 -34.21 5.06
N SER A 12 0.65 -34.48 5.43
CA SER A 12 1.30 -33.94 6.62
C SER A 12 1.84 -32.50 6.47
N ASP A 13 1.78 -31.94 5.26
CA ASP A 13 2.32 -30.63 4.87
C ASP A 13 1.24 -29.83 4.12
N ASN A 14 -0.01 -29.94 4.60
CA ASN A 14 -1.19 -29.31 4.01
C ASN A 14 -1.39 -27.86 4.50
N THR A 15 -0.49 -27.35 5.34
CA THR A 15 -0.59 -26.02 5.95
C THR A 15 0.38 -25.05 5.26
N LEU A 16 -0.15 -24.12 4.47
CA LEU A 16 0.62 -23.00 3.93
C LEU A 16 0.94 -22.00 5.04
N GLN A 17 2.24 -21.81 5.31
CA GLN A 17 2.72 -20.82 6.27
C GLN A 17 3.61 -19.79 5.57
N PHE A 18 3.48 -18.52 5.93
CA PHE A 18 4.38 -17.48 5.46
C PHE A 18 5.77 -17.71 6.08
N LYS A 19 6.80 -17.93 5.26
CA LYS A 19 8.17 -18.12 5.76
C LYS A 19 8.89 -16.82 6.07
N TYR A 20 8.46 -15.71 5.47
CA TYR A 20 9.13 -14.42 5.56
C TYR A 20 8.15 -13.31 5.93
N PHE A 21 7.62 -13.35 7.15
CA PHE A 21 6.68 -12.35 7.67
C PHE A 21 7.22 -10.92 7.60
N SER A 22 8.54 -10.73 7.70
CA SER A 22 9.20 -9.41 7.59
C SER A 22 9.14 -8.79 6.19
N TYR A 23 8.98 -9.60 5.13
CA TYR A 23 8.79 -9.12 3.75
C TYR A 23 7.32 -9.04 3.36
N LYS A 24 6.40 -9.19 4.33
CA LYS A 24 4.99 -8.91 4.10
C LYS A 24 4.86 -7.44 3.73
N GLU A 25 4.50 -7.18 2.48
CA GLU A 25 3.95 -5.87 2.13
C GLU A 25 2.65 -5.76 2.93
N LYS A 26 2.63 -4.91 3.96
CA LYS A 26 1.39 -4.58 4.69
C LYS A 26 0.56 -3.66 3.80
N VAL A 27 0.17 -4.15 2.62
CA VAL A 27 -1.00 -3.64 1.93
C VAL A 27 -2.18 -4.27 2.67
N PRO A 28 -3.07 -3.49 3.31
CA PRO A 28 -4.32 -4.06 3.77
C PRO A 28 -4.97 -4.69 2.53
N PHE A 29 -5.30 -5.98 2.58
CA PHE A 29 -6.17 -6.53 1.57
C PHE A 29 -7.55 -5.91 1.79
N ALA A 30 -7.78 -4.80 1.09
CA ALA A 30 -9.08 -4.36 0.67
C ALA A 30 -8.91 -3.91 -0.77
N ILE A 31 -9.82 -4.39 -1.59
CA ILE A 31 -9.91 -4.10 -3.00
C ILE A 31 -10.79 -2.83 -3.07
N TYR A 32 -10.26 -1.74 -2.54
CA TYR A 32 -10.89 -0.44 -2.51
C TYR A 32 -9.76 0.54 -2.24
N ALA A 33 -9.63 1.58 -3.05
CA ALA A 33 -8.76 2.70 -2.67
C ALA A 33 -9.53 3.52 -1.62
N ASP A 34 -9.60 2.97 -0.42
CA ASP A 34 -9.74 3.77 0.78
C ASP A 34 -8.35 4.19 1.23
N LEU A 35 -8.17 5.45 1.56
CA LEU A 35 -6.96 5.90 2.26
C LEU A 35 -7.19 5.73 3.78
N GLU A 36 -7.65 4.55 4.22
CA GLU A 36 -7.74 4.21 5.66
C GLU A 36 -6.36 3.88 6.24
N SER A 37 -5.41 4.80 6.11
CA SER A 37 -4.13 4.71 6.84
C SER A 37 -3.79 6.00 7.57
N ILE A 38 -4.73 6.95 7.62
CA ILE A 38 -4.57 8.20 8.34
C ILE A 38 -5.85 8.42 9.13
N LEU A 39 -5.72 8.56 10.45
CA LEU A 39 -6.82 8.74 11.39
C LEU A 39 -7.42 10.15 11.37
N GLU A 40 -6.92 10.99 10.47
CA GLU A 40 -7.53 12.23 10.01
C GLU A 40 -8.08 11.97 8.59
N PRO A 41 -9.32 12.33 8.27
CA PRO A 41 -9.89 12.08 6.95
C PRO A 41 -9.15 12.91 5.88
N LEU A 42 -8.12 12.32 5.27
CA LEU A 42 -7.46 12.84 4.06
C LEU A 42 -8.18 12.38 2.78
N SER A 43 -9.22 11.57 2.92
CA SER A 43 -10.09 11.15 1.84
C SER A 43 -10.88 12.35 1.32
N SER A 44 -10.43 12.95 0.21
CA SER A 44 -11.19 13.97 -0.50
C SER A 44 -11.65 13.44 -1.85
N PHE A 45 -12.95 13.53 -2.13
CA PHE A 45 -13.47 13.28 -3.48
C PHE A 45 -13.26 14.52 -4.36
N LYS A 46 -12.56 14.34 -5.49
CA LYS A 46 -12.40 15.38 -6.51
C LYS A 46 -12.97 14.89 -7.84
N LEU A 47 -13.75 15.75 -8.50
CA LEU A 47 -14.33 15.49 -9.81
C LEU A 47 -13.98 16.64 -10.75
N TYR A 48 -13.46 16.29 -11.92
CA TYR A 48 -13.14 17.25 -12.96
C TYR A 48 -13.58 16.71 -14.32
N ARG A 49 -14.27 17.55 -15.10
CA ARG A 49 -14.87 17.17 -16.39
C ARG A 49 -14.61 18.24 -17.44
N ASN A 50 -13.41 18.24 -18.01
CA ASN A 50 -13.04 19.07 -19.16
C ASN A 50 -12.00 18.35 -20.03
N HIS A 51 -11.69 18.92 -21.20
CA HIS A 51 -10.75 18.38 -22.19
C HIS A 51 -9.31 18.12 -21.67
N ASP A 52 -8.90 18.86 -20.64
CA ASP A 52 -7.60 18.81 -19.96
C ASP A 52 -7.62 17.92 -18.70
N CYS A 53 -8.65 17.08 -18.54
CA CYS A 53 -8.83 16.23 -17.36
C CYS A 53 -7.63 15.34 -17.02
N ILE A 54 -6.91 14.83 -18.02
CA ILE A 54 -5.71 14.03 -17.78
C ILE A 54 -4.60 14.92 -17.19
N SER A 55 -4.39 16.11 -17.74
CA SER A 55 -3.39 17.06 -17.22
C SER A 55 -3.71 17.47 -15.79
N TRP A 56 -4.98 17.78 -15.51
CA TRP A 56 -5.47 18.05 -14.15
C TRP A 56 -5.19 16.87 -13.21
N PHE A 57 -5.55 15.64 -13.63
CA PHE A 57 -5.33 14.43 -12.84
C PHE A 57 -3.84 14.21 -12.51
N ILE A 58 -2.94 14.41 -13.48
CA ILE A 58 -1.50 14.29 -13.27
C ILE A 58 -0.97 15.38 -12.31
N SER A 59 -1.51 16.60 -12.38
CA SER A 59 -1.19 17.67 -11.41
C SER A 59 -1.62 17.30 -10.00
N GLU A 60 -2.83 16.78 -9.84
CA GLU A 60 -3.36 16.31 -8.56
C GLU A 60 -2.48 15.21 -7.94
N LEU A 61 -2.04 14.25 -8.75
CA LEU A 61 -1.10 13.21 -8.31
C LEU A 61 0.22 13.78 -7.82
N LYS A 62 0.73 14.83 -8.47
CA LYS A 62 1.95 15.52 -8.05
C LYS A 62 1.72 16.18 -6.69
N ASP A 63 0.64 16.92 -6.52
CA ASP A 63 0.35 17.63 -5.27
C ASP A 63 0.16 16.65 -4.10
N ILE A 64 -0.54 15.53 -4.33
CA ILE A 64 -0.65 14.44 -3.35
C ILE A 64 0.75 13.93 -2.95
N ALA A 65 1.65 13.70 -3.91
CA ALA A 65 2.98 13.20 -3.60
C ALA A 65 3.80 14.19 -2.75
N PHE A 66 3.75 15.49 -3.04
CA PHE A 66 4.43 16.52 -2.25
C PHE A 66 3.83 16.67 -0.84
N ASN A 67 2.50 16.59 -0.73
CA ASN A 67 1.80 16.63 0.55
C ASN A 67 2.19 15.43 1.42
N VAL A 68 2.12 14.21 0.87
CA VAL A 68 2.50 12.98 1.59
C VAL A 68 3.98 13.00 1.96
N ASN A 69 4.86 13.47 1.08
CA ASN A 69 6.28 13.62 1.39
C ASN A 69 6.52 14.58 2.57
N SER A 70 5.78 15.69 2.64
CA SER A 70 5.88 16.65 3.75
C SER A 70 5.42 16.04 5.06
N ILE A 71 4.39 15.19 5.04
CA ILE A 71 3.93 14.46 6.22
C ILE A 71 4.98 13.41 6.63
N LEU A 72 5.51 12.65 5.68
CA LEU A 72 6.47 11.57 5.96
C LEU A 72 7.82 12.08 6.49
N LYS A 73 8.25 13.28 6.08
CA LYS A 73 9.47 13.92 6.61
C LYS A 73 9.32 14.44 8.03
N ASN A 74 8.11 14.75 8.46
CA ASN A 74 7.81 15.21 9.81
C ASN A 74 7.37 14.03 10.67
N SER A 75 8.27 13.06 10.89
CA SER A 75 7.98 11.90 11.73
C SER A 75 7.56 12.37 13.12
N LYS A 76 6.34 12.03 13.53
CA LYS A 76 5.86 12.37 14.85
C LYS A 76 6.44 11.40 15.88
N GLU A 77 6.75 11.92 17.06
CA GLU A 77 7.11 11.08 18.20
C GLU A 77 5.95 10.16 18.59
N MET A 78 6.26 9.02 19.20
CA MET A 78 5.27 8.06 19.66
C MET A 78 4.37 8.69 20.72
N GLU A 79 3.06 8.49 20.60
CA GLU A 79 2.11 8.85 21.65
C GLU A 79 2.36 8.00 22.90
N THR A 80 2.06 8.56 24.08
CA THR A 80 2.09 7.80 25.33
C THR A 80 1.16 6.60 25.23
N LEU A 81 1.68 5.40 25.53
CA LEU A 81 0.89 4.17 25.47
C LEU A 81 -0.26 4.20 26.48
N SER A 82 -1.41 3.66 26.08
CA SER A 82 -2.50 3.37 27.01
C SER A 82 -2.14 2.22 27.93
N PHE A 83 -2.87 2.08 29.04
CA PHE A 83 -2.68 0.97 29.98
C PHE A 83 -2.78 -0.41 29.30
N GLU A 84 -3.75 -0.58 28.40
CA GLU A 84 -3.92 -1.82 27.64
C GLU A 84 -2.74 -2.07 26.67
N GLN A 85 -2.24 -1.03 26.02
CA GLN A 85 -1.09 -1.14 25.12
C GLN A 85 0.19 -1.49 25.87
N GLU A 86 0.35 -0.95 27.08
CA GLU A 86 1.48 -1.27 27.95
C GLU A 86 1.44 -2.74 28.38
N ILE A 87 0.27 -3.25 28.78
CA ILE A 87 0.09 -4.70 29.07
C ILE A 87 0.41 -5.54 27.84
N ASN A 88 -0.10 -5.16 26.67
CA ASN A 88 0.18 -5.87 25.41
C ASN A 88 1.68 -5.89 25.10
N TYR A 89 2.39 -4.78 25.33
CA TYR A 89 3.84 -4.72 25.16
C TYR A 89 4.59 -5.64 26.14
N GLU A 90 4.25 -5.56 27.43
CA GLU A 90 4.93 -6.33 28.48
C GLU A 90 4.73 -7.84 28.29
N THR A 91 3.50 -8.26 27.99
CA THR A 91 3.12 -9.67 27.83
C THR A 91 3.45 -10.26 26.46
N ALA A 92 3.87 -9.44 25.47
CA ALA A 92 4.19 -9.91 24.14
C ALA A 92 5.34 -10.92 24.16
N THR A 93 5.06 -12.13 23.68
CA THR A 93 6.05 -13.23 23.54
C THR A 93 6.69 -13.28 22.16
N HIS A 94 6.07 -12.65 21.16
CA HIS A 94 6.53 -12.65 19.77
C HIS A 94 6.61 -11.24 19.21
N CYS A 95 7.60 -11.00 18.35
CA CYS A 95 7.71 -9.75 17.62
C CYS A 95 6.60 -9.64 16.57
N HIS A 96 5.83 -8.55 16.60
CA HIS A 96 4.72 -8.35 15.68
C HIS A 96 5.14 -8.12 14.21
N ILE A 97 6.42 -7.87 13.94
CA ILE A 97 6.98 -7.63 12.60
C ILE A 97 7.38 -8.94 11.92
N CYS A 98 8.23 -9.73 12.58
CA CYS A 98 8.76 -10.98 12.01
C CYS A 98 8.06 -12.24 12.54
N ASN A 99 7.18 -12.09 13.53
CA ASN A 99 6.43 -13.16 14.19
C ASN A 99 7.30 -14.24 14.86
N LYS A 100 8.57 -13.94 15.14
CA LYS A 100 9.47 -14.83 15.89
C LYS A 100 9.39 -14.53 17.39
N PRO A 101 9.57 -15.53 18.26
CA PRO A 101 9.57 -15.33 19.70
C PRO A 101 10.74 -14.45 20.13
N PHE A 102 10.54 -13.68 21.20
CA PHE A 102 11.63 -12.98 21.87
C PHE A 102 12.49 -13.96 22.67
N THR A 103 13.80 -13.82 22.58
CA THR A 103 14.78 -14.54 23.41
C THR A 103 15.38 -13.63 24.46
N SER A 104 16.10 -14.19 25.43
CA SER A 104 16.74 -13.42 26.51
C SER A 104 17.79 -12.42 26.03
N ASN A 105 18.33 -12.60 24.82
CA ASN A 105 19.34 -11.74 24.24
C ASN A 105 18.74 -10.64 23.36
N ASP A 106 17.44 -10.69 23.09
CA ASP A 106 16.79 -9.73 22.22
C ASP A 106 16.42 -8.45 22.97
N ILE A 107 16.63 -7.30 22.32
CA ILE A 107 16.13 -6.01 22.80
C ILE A 107 14.71 -5.84 22.27
N LYS A 108 13.73 -5.96 23.17
CA LYS A 108 12.32 -5.67 22.89
C LYS A 108 12.10 -4.16 22.87
N VAL A 109 11.50 -3.64 21.80
CA VAL A 109 11.20 -2.22 21.60
C VAL A 109 9.74 -2.01 21.21
N ARG A 110 9.24 -0.79 21.42
CA ARG A 110 7.88 -0.37 21.05
C ARG A 110 7.89 0.20 19.62
N ASP A 111 7.32 -0.54 18.67
CA ASP A 111 7.11 -0.03 17.30
C ASP A 111 5.86 0.83 17.26
N HIS A 112 5.91 1.90 16.46
CA HIS A 112 4.80 2.80 16.26
C HIS A 112 4.74 3.31 14.83
N CYS A 113 3.59 3.85 14.45
CA CYS A 113 3.41 4.46 13.16
C CYS A 113 3.99 5.88 13.17
N HIS A 114 5.03 6.17 12.37
CA HIS A 114 5.60 7.52 12.31
C HIS A 114 4.64 8.58 11.69
N LEU A 115 3.55 8.14 11.06
CA LEU A 115 2.50 9.02 10.52
C LEU A 115 1.43 9.36 11.57
N THR A 116 0.99 8.36 12.32
CA THR A 116 -0.15 8.50 13.25
C THR A 116 0.28 8.53 14.71
N SER A 117 1.57 8.41 15.02
CA SER A 117 2.15 8.24 16.36
C SER A 117 1.69 7.01 17.15
N LYS A 118 0.68 6.28 16.67
CA LYS A 118 0.07 5.15 17.37
C LYS A 118 0.99 3.94 17.45
N TYR A 119 1.01 3.33 18.63
CA TYR A 119 1.65 2.05 18.90
C TYR A 119 1.12 0.93 17.99
N ARG A 120 2.04 0.14 17.44
CA ARG A 120 1.73 -1.00 16.55
C ARG A 120 1.93 -2.35 17.23
N GLY A 121 2.93 -2.45 18.11
CA GLY A 121 3.24 -3.70 18.80
C GLY A 121 4.69 -3.78 19.29
N ALA A 122 4.97 -4.84 20.05
CA ALA A 122 6.32 -5.16 20.47
C ALA A 122 7.12 -5.67 19.26
N ALA A 123 8.37 -5.22 19.13
CA ALA A 123 9.26 -5.65 18.06
C ALA A 123 10.67 -5.92 18.57
N HIS A 124 11.44 -6.72 17.84
CA HIS A 124 12.89 -6.74 18.01
C HIS A 124 13.44 -5.37 17.57
N GLN A 125 14.48 -4.87 18.25
CA GLN A 125 15.15 -3.63 17.87
C GLN A 125 15.56 -3.63 16.40
N ASP A 126 16.21 -4.71 15.93
CA ASP A 126 16.62 -4.84 14.53
C ASP A 126 15.43 -4.87 13.59
N CYS A 127 14.34 -5.53 13.96
CA CYS A 127 13.12 -5.54 13.15
C CYS A 127 12.55 -4.12 13.03
N ASN A 128 12.48 -3.38 14.14
CA ASN A 128 11.97 -2.02 14.18
C ASN A 128 12.81 -1.06 13.33
N LEU A 129 14.15 -1.11 13.46
CA LEU A 129 15.06 -0.26 12.68
C LEU A 129 14.95 -0.52 11.16
N ASN A 130 14.72 -1.78 10.78
CA ASN A 130 14.55 -2.17 9.38
C ASN A 130 13.10 -1.99 8.87
N TYR A 131 12.15 -1.73 9.76
CA TYR A 131 10.74 -1.59 9.42
C TYR A 131 10.44 -0.17 8.97
N GLN A 132 10.87 0.14 7.76
CA GLN A 132 10.75 1.46 7.17
C GLN A 132 9.35 1.67 6.57
N ASN A 133 8.84 2.90 6.68
CA ASN A 133 7.62 3.29 5.98
C ASN A 133 7.88 3.22 4.47
N SER A 134 6.92 2.65 3.73
CA SER A 134 6.98 2.67 2.28
C SER A 134 6.53 4.03 1.77
N PHE A 135 7.35 4.67 0.94
CA PHE A 135 6.97 5.87 0.21
C PHE A 135 6.23 5.53 -1.10
N ASN A 136 5.78 4.28 -1.27
CA ASN A 136 5.00 3.85 -2.42
C ASN A 136 3.51 4.10 -2.16
N ILE A 137 2.92 5.05 -2.90
CA ILE A 137 1.48 5.30 -2.89
C ILE A 137 0.84 4.51 -4.03
N PRO A 138 -0.08 3.56 -3.75
CA PRO A 138 -0.80 2.85 -4.80
C PRO A 138 -1.84 3.78 -5.45
N VAL A 139 -1.78 3.89 -6.78
CA VAL A 139 -2.81 4.53 -7.61
C VAL A 139 -3.62 3.44 -8.29
N VAL A 140 -4.85 3.24 -7.82
CA VAL A 140 -5.67 2.09 -8.21
C VAL A 140 -6.64 2.47 -9.31
N PHE A 141 -6.59 1.73 -10.41
CA PHE A 141 -7.55 1.81 -11.50
C PHE A 141 -8.22 0.47 -11.70
N HIS A 142 -9.49 0.47 -12.09
CA HIS A 142 -10.16 -0.77 -12.50
C HIS A 142 -10.08 -0.90 -14.02
N ASN A 143 -9.43 -1.97 -14.51
CA ASN A 143 -9.26 -2.29 -15.93
C ASN A 143 -8.29 -1.35 -16.70
N LEU A 144 -7.28 -0.82 -15.99
CA LEU A 144 -6.25 0.06 -16.53
C LEU A 144 -5.51 -0.51 -17.74
N SER A 145 -5.22 -1.82 -17.70
CA SER A 145 -4.36 -2.50 -18.66
C SER A 145 -4.99 -2.60 -20.06
N ARG A 146 -6.30 -2.34 -20.21
CA ARG A 146 -7.03 -2.50 -21.47
C ARG A 146 -7.44 -1.20 -22.15
N TYR A 147 -7.64 -0.11 -21.40
CA TYR A 147 -8.21 1.13 -21.94
C TYR A 147 -7.29 2.35 -21.75
N ASP A 148 -7.06 2.78 -20.52
CA ASP A 148 -6.61 4.15 -20.24
C ASP A 148 -5.10 4.31 -20.01
N SER A 149 -4.37 3.20 -19.87
CA SER A 149 -2.95 3.22 -19.49
C SER A 149 -2.06 4.03 -20.44
N ASN A 150 -2.28 3.95 -21.75
CA ASN A 150 -1.42 4.63 -22.73
C ASN A 150 -1.52 6.17 -22.66
N PHE A 151 -2.73 6.71 -22.50
CA PHE A 151 -2.94 8.15 -22.39
C PHE A 151 -2.39 8.70 -21.07
N ILE A 152 -2.64 7.98 -19.97
CA ILE A 152 -2.13 8.33 -18.65
C ILE A 152 -0.61 8.28 -18.64
N MET A 153 0.00 7.21 -19.17
CA MET A 153 1.45 7.05 -19.22
C MET A 153 2.14 8.17 -19.99
N LYS A 154 1.59 8.57 -21.15
CA LYS A 154 2.15 9.67 -21.95
C LYS A 154 2.16 10.97 -21.16
N GLN A 155 1.04 11.33 -20.52
CA GLN A 155 0.95 12.55 -19.72
C GLN A 155 1.75 12.47 -18.43
N LEU A 156 1.84 11.30 -17.80
CA LEU A 156 2.66 11.08 -16.60
C LEU A 156 4.17 11.19 -16.89
N ALA A 157 4.59 10.84 -18.10
CA ALA A 157 5.98 11.00 -18.53
C ALA A 157 6.38 12.47 -18.69
N THR A 158 5.45 13.32 -19.14
CA THR A 158 5.72 14.74 -19.45
C THR A 158 5.21 15.72 -18.40
N GLY A 159 4.25 15.34 -17.56
CA GLY A 159 3.52 16.25 -16.67
C GLY A 159 4.32 16.71 -15.45
N PHE A 160 5.29 15.92 -14.99
CA PHE A 160 6.28 16.34 -14.00
C PHE A 160 7.53 15.46 -14.04
N ALA A 161 8.64 15.97 -13.50
CA ALA A 161 9.95 15.34 -13.56
C ALA A 161 10.03 14.04 -12.74
N GLY A 162 11.00 13.20 -13.10
CA GLY A 162 11.25 11.91 -12.46
C GLY A 162 10.95 10.69 -13.35
N PRO A 163 11.71 9.60 -13.17
CA PRO A 163 11.64 8.43 -14.05
C PRO A 163 10.37 7.59 -13.84
N ILE A 164 9.97 6.87 -14.89
CA ILE A 164 8.93 5.85 -14.84
C ILE A 164 9.59 4.47 -14.90
N ARG A 165 9.31 3.62 -13.92
CA ARG A 165 9.67 2.20 -13.92
C ARG A 165 8.49 1.39 -14.42
N LEU A 166 8.72 0.50 -15.38
CA LEU A 166 7.68 -0.32 -16.00
C LEU A 166 7.87 -1.79 -15.62
N LEU A 167 6.77 -2.48 -15.35
CA LEU A 167 6.71 -3.94 -15.33
C LEU A 167 5.85 -4.39 -16.52
N PRO A 168 6.43 -4.49 -17.73
CA PRO A 168 5.67 -4.84 -18.93
C PRO A 168 5.28 -6.31 -18.96
N VAL A 169 4.10 -6.62 -19.50
CA VAL A 169 3.72 -7.97 -19.96
C VAL A 169 4.14 -8.13 -21.42
N ASN A 170 3.81 -7.14 -22.24
CA ASN A 170 4.19 -7.05 -23.64
C ASN A 170 4.35 -5.56 -24.02
N LYS A 171 4.47 -5.24 -25.32
CA LYS A 171 4.68 -3.86 -25.79
C LYS A 171 3.50 -2.92 -25.54
N GLU A 172 2.31 -3.44 -25.24
CA GLU A 172 1.07 -2.67 -25.10
C GLU A 172 0.45 -2.77 -23.70
N LYS A 173 0.78 -3.83 -22.96
CA LYS A 173 0.19 -4.15 -21.66
C LYS A 173 1.26 -4.14 -20.58
N TYR A 174 0.95 -3.46 -19.48
CA TYR A 174 1.80 -3.35 -18.30
C TYR A 174 1.11 -4.00 -17.11
N ILE A 175 1.88 -4.73 -16.29
CA ILE A 175 1.42 -5.27 -15.00
C ILE A 175 1.18 -4.14 -14.02
N SER A 176 2.14 -3.23 -13.97
CA SER A 176 2.18 -2.04 -13.13
C SER A 176 3.23 -1.11 -13.72
N PHE A 177 3.06 0.18 -13.47
CA PHE A 177 4.09 1.18 -13.70
C PHE A 177 4.20 2.06 -12.48
N THR A 178 5.40 2.55 -12.21
CA THR A 178 5.70 3.38 -11.04
C THR A 178 6.36 4.66 -11.49
N LYS A 179 5.77 5.80 -11.14
CA LYS A 179 6.37 7.12 -11.32
C LYS A 179 7.11 7.51 -10.05
N ILE A 180 8.41 7.74 -10.18
CA ILE A 180 9.21 8.35 -9.11
C ILE A 180 9.00 9.86 -9.22
N VAL A 181 8.58 10.51 -8.13
CA VAL A 181 8.29 11.94 -8.12
C VAL A 181 9.53 12.70 -7.68
N GLU A 182 10.17 13.41 -8.62
CA GLU A 182 11.40 14.16 -8.34
C GLU A 182 11.18 15.26 -7.29
N GLY A 183 12.14 15.43 -6.39
CA GLY A 183 12.04 16.33 -5.23
C GLY A 183 11.32 15.72 -4.02
N THR A 184 10.88 14.46 -4.10
CA THR A 184 10.25 13.73 -3.00
C THR A 184 10.84 12.32 -2.86
N GLU A 185 10.61 11.67 -1.73
CA GLU A 185 10.89 10.23 -1.57
C GLU A 185 9.73 9.35 -2.09
N VAL A 186 8.63 9.98 -2.52
CA VAL A 186 7.38 9.34 -2.92
C VAL A 186 7.45 8.74 -4.32
N GLN A 187 6.86 7.55 -4.44
CA GLN A 187 6.69 6.81 -5.68
C GLN A 187 5.20 6.49 -5.85
N LEU A 188 4.64 6.86 -7.01
CA LEU A 188 3.25 6.56 -7.36
C LEU A 188 3.21 5.26 -8.14
N ARG A 189 2.65 4.20 -7.56
CA ARG A 189 2.56 2.87 -8.18
C ARG A 189 1.16 2.62 -8.71
N PHE A 190 1.04 2.59 -10.03
CA PHE A 190 -0.22 2.32 -10.70
C PHE A 190 -0.50 0.81 -10.76
N ILE A 191 -1.68 0.41 -10.30
CA ILE A 191 -2.11 -0.98 -10.27
C ILE A 191 -3.50 -1.14 -10.89
N ASP A 192 -3.73 -2.30 -11.49
CA ASP A 192 -5.01 -2.67 -12.11
C ASP A 192 -5.79 -3.62 -11.20
N SER A 193 -6.86 -3.10 -10.58
CA SER A 193 -7.68 -3.86 -9.65
C SER A 193 -8.42 -5.02 -10.33
N TYR A 194 -8.64 -4.98 -11.65
CA TYR A 194 -9.28 -6.08 -12.40
C TYR A 194 -8.46 -7.38 -12.35
N ARG A 195 -7.15 -7.29 -12.13
CA ARG A 195 -6.29 -8.47 -12.02
C ARG A 195 -6.49 -9.24 -10.73
N PHE A 196 -7.02 -8.57 -9.71
CA PHE A 196 -7.37 -9.17 -8.41
C PHE A 196 -8.88 -9.45 -8.34
N MET A 197 -9.69 -8.64 -9.02
CA MET A 197 -11.14 -8.83 -9.18
C MET A 197 -11.54 -8.89 -10.65
N SER A 198 -11.58 -10.10 -11.19
CA SER A 198 -11.95 -10.31 -12.59
C SER A 198 -13.47 -10.25 -12.81
N SER A 199 -14.09 -9.11 -12.51
CA SER A 199 -15.51 -8.81 -12.76
C SER A 199 -15.69 -7.30 -12.95
N ASN A 200 -16.76 -6.90 -13.63
CA ASN A 200 -17.06 -5.48 -13.82
C ASN A 200 -17.48 -4.81 -12.51
N LEU A 201 -17.39 -3.48 -12.48
CA LEU A 201 -17.77 -2.70 -11.29
C LEU A 201 -19.24 -2.91 -10.91
N ASP A 202 -20.17 -3.06 -11.86
CA ASP A 202 -21.59 -3.30 -11.57
C ASP A 202 -21.79 -4.57 -10.72
N LYS A 203 -21.12 -5.67 -11.09
CA LYS A 203 -21.17 -6.91 -10.32
C LYS A 203 -20.47 -6.77 -8.97
N LEU A 204 -19.32 -6.11 -8.92
CA LEU A 204 -18.58 -5.95 -7.67
C LEU A 204 -19.34 -5.08 -6.66
N THR A 205 -19.95 -4.01 -7.13
CA THR A 205 -20.79 -3.12 -6.31
C THR A 205 -22.10 -3.77 -5.90
N SER A 206 -22.62 -4.76 -6.65
CA SER A 206 -23.80 -5.53 -6.23
C SER A 206 -23.58 -6.36 -4.96
N TYR A 207 -22.32 -6.66 -4.61
CA TYR A 207 -21.97 -7.36 -3.36
C TYR A 207 -21.90 -6.44 -2.15
N LEU A 208 -21.98 -5.12 -2.35
CA LEU A 208 -21.95 -4.14 -1.28
C LEU A 208 -23.37 -3.75 -0.87
N GLU A 209 -23.60 -3.70 0.43
CA GLU A 209 -24.78 -3.05 1.02
C GLU A 209 -24.75 -1.54 0.71
N ASP A 210 -25.90 -0.89 0.60
CA ASP A 210 -25.97 0.52 0.19
C ASP A 210 -25.29 1.46 1.20
N GLU A 211 -25.27 1.09 2.47
CA GLU A 211 -24.55 1.78 3.54
C GLU A 211 -23.03 1.83 3.30
N LYS A 212 -22.49 0.87 2.53
CA LYS A 212 -21.08 0.79 2.15
C LYS A 212 -20.78 1.51 0.84
N LYS A 213 -21.79 2.06 0.16
CA LYS A 213 -21.66 2.82 -1.10
C LYS A 213 -21.70 4.34 -0.85
N THR A 214 -21.12 4.78 0.26
CA THR A 214 -21.08 6.20 0.63
C THR A 214 -19.89 6.88 -0.04
N ILE A 215 -20.15 8.01 -0.71
CA ILE A 215 -19.08 8.88 -1.19
C ILE A 215 -18.69 9.79 -0.04
N VAL A 216 -17.45 9.71 0.43
CA VAL A 216 -16.91 10.68 1.39
C VAL A 216 -16.78 12.03 0.68
N ARG A 217 -17.76 12.90 0.90
CA ARG A 217 -17.72 14.31 0.51
C ARG A 217 -17.19 15.10 1.68
N VAL A 218 -16.05 15.75 1.48
CA VAL A 218 -15.50 16.76 2.40
C VAL A 218 -16.06 18.11 2.00
#